data_AF-A0A2V6R4J7-F1
#
_entry.id   AF-A0A2V6R4J7-F1
#
_cell.length_a   1.000
_cell.length_b   1.000
_cell.length_c   1.000
_cell.angle_alpha   90.00
_cell.angle_beta   90.00
_cell.angle_gamma   90.00
#
_symmetry.space_group_name_H-M   'P 1'
#
loop_
_entity.id
_entity.type
_entity.pdbx_description
1 polymer ?
#
loop_
_entity_poly.entity_id
_entity_poly.type
_entity_poly.pdbx_seq_one_letter_code
_entity_poly.pdbx_strand_id
1 'polypeptide(L)'
;MDIQRAVGVKAGVPVEALAALAAYADDPRFTAREKAALQFSERVTREDREVSDLCLARLRAHFSEAEIVELAFVIGYQTFASKFAKAFRLPAQGFSARPV
;
A
#
# COMPACT_ATOMS: atom_id res chain seq x y z
N MET A 1 -2.68 10.49 0.70
CA MET A 1 -2.08 11.53 1.56
C MET A 1 -0.58 11.53 1.35
N ASP A 2 0.02 12.72 1.33
CA ASP A 2 1.46 12.96 1.16
C ASP A 2 2.32 12.44 2.33
N ILE A 3 1.70 12.23 3.49
CA ILE A 3 2.32 11.62 4.68
C ILE A 3 2.91 10.24 4.38
N GLN A 4 2.17 9.33 3.74
CA GLN A 4 2.64 7.94 3.62
C GLN A 4 3.79 7.78 2.62
N ARG A 5 3.83 8.63 1.60
CA ARG A 5 5.00 8.71 0.71
C ARG A 5 6.23 9.18 1.49
N ALA A 6 6.07 10.20 2.33
CA ALA A 6 7.16 10.71 3.18
C ALA A 6 7.62 9.67 4.22
N VAL A 7 6.69 8.92 4.81
CA VAL A 7 7.00 7.80 5.72
C VAL A 7 7.79 6.71 4.99
N GLY A 8 7.38 6.32 3.77
CA GLY A 8 8.10 5.35 2.96
C GLY A 8 9.54 5.79 2.64
N VAL A 9 9.72 7.04 2.23
CA VAL A 9 11.06 7.61 2.00
C VAL A 9 11.89 7.61 3.30
N LYS A 10 11.29 8.03 4.43
CA LYS A 10 11.98 8.03 5.74
C LYS A 10 12.33 6.61 6.22
N ALA A 11 11.54 5.61 5.85
CA ALA A 11 11.80 4.20 6.12
C ALA A 11 12.82 3.57 5.16
N GLY A 12 13.37 4.35 4.22
CA GLY A 12 14.39 3.88 3.28
C GLY A 12 13.84 3.17 2.04
N VAL A 13 12.53 3.28 1.75
CA VAL A 13 11.98 2.75 0.50
C VAL A 13 12.55 3.57 -0.66
N PRO A 14 13.22 2.93 -1.64
CA PRO A 14 13.82 3.64 -2.77
C PRO A 14 12.78 4.45 -3.54
N VAL A 15 13.12 5.68 -3.93
CA VAL A 15 12.19 6.59 -4.64
C VAL A 15 11.71 5.97 -5.95
N GLU A 16 12.63 5.30 -6.63
CA GLU A 16 12.43 4.51 -7.84
C GLU A 16 11.44 3.38 -7.62
N ALA A 17 11.47 2.69 -6.46
CA ALA A 17 10.46 1.69 -6.13
C ALA A 17 9.08 2.32 -5.93
N LEU A 18 9.00 3.48 -5.26
CA LEU A 18 7.74 4.23 -5.12
C LEU A 18 7.19 4.68 -6.48
N ALA A 19 8.05 5.10 -7.41
CA ALA A 19 7.66 5.47 -8.77
C ALA A 19 7.14 4.28 -9.59
N ALA A 20 7.59 3.06 -9.26
CA ALA A 20 7.25 1.84 -9.97
C ALA A 20 6.04 1.10 -9.42
N LEU A 21 5.46 1.58 -8.32
CA LEU A 21 4.29 0.95 -7.69
C LEU A 21 3.12 0.78 -8.65
N ALA A 22 2.98 1.61 -9.68
CA ALA A 22 1.92 1.43 -10.69
C ALA A 22 2.11 0.19 -11.57
N ALA A 23 3.36 -0.28 -11.73
CA ALA A 23 3.75 -1.42 -12.57
C ALA A 23 4.30 -2.59 -11.74
N TYR A 24 4.01 -2.64 -10.43
CA TYR A 24 4.63 -3.59 -9.49
C TYR A 24 4.49 -5.06 -9.90
N ALA A 25 3.41 -5.42 -10.61
CA ALA A 25 3.11 -6.79 -10.98
C ALA A 25 4.21 -7.37 -11.90
N ASP A 26 4.68 -6.58 -12.86
CA ASP A 26 5.65 -7.01 -13.87
C ASP A 26 7.07 -6.54 -13.56
N ASP A 27 7.24 -5.63 -12.60
CA ASP A 27 8.53 -5.05 -12.27
C ASP A 27 9.41 -6.04 -11.47
N PRO A 28 10.66 -6.30 -11.89
CA PRO A 28 11.55 -7.26 -11.25
C PRO A 28 12.09 -6.80 -9.88
N ARG A 29 11.93 -5.52 -9.53
CA ARG A 29 12.42 -4.98 -8.25
C ARG A 29 11.60 -5.43 -7.04
N PHE A 30 10.37 -5.85 -7.26
CA PHE A 30 9.51 -6.38 -6.20
C PHE A 30 9.66 -7.89 -6.12
N THR A 31 9.91 -8.38 -4.92
CA THR A 31 9.88 -9.80 -4.61
C THR A 31 8.47 -10.37 -4.74
N ALA A 32 8.34 -11.69 -4.85
CA ALA A 32 7.04 -12.36 -4.88
C ALA A 32 6.19 -12.03 -3.64
N ARG A 33 6.82 -11.94 -2.46
CA ARG A 33 6.19 -11.53 -1.20
C ARG A 33 5.63 -10.11 -1.26
N GLU A 34 6.40 -9.14 -1.78
CA GLU A 34 5.94 -7.76 -1.93
C GLU A 34 4.82 -7.63 -2.96
N LYS A 35 4.93 -8.33 -4.09
CA LYS A 35 3.86 -8.35 -5.11
C LYS A 35 2.55 -8.91 -4.55
N ALA A 36 2.61 -9.95 -3.72
CA ALA A 36 1.43 -10.49 -3.05
C ALA A 36 0.77 -9.45 -2.12
N ALA A 37 1.57 -8.75 -1.30
CA ALA A 37 1.05 -7.70 -0.41
C ALA A 37 0.45 -6.52 -1.19
N LEU A 38 1.10 -6.08 -2.27
CA LEU A 38 0.61 -4.99 -3.12
C LEU A 38 -0.69 -5.37 -3.85
N GLN A 39 -0.78 -6.60 -4.35
CA GLN A 39 -2.01 -7.12 -4.98
C GLN A 39 -3.20 -7.18 -4.02
N PHE A 40 -2.95 -7.56 -2.78
CA PHE A 40 -3.97 -7.57 -1.73
C PHE A 40 -4.39 -6.16 -1.35
N SER A 41 -3.43 -5.24 -1.16
CA SER A 41 -3.72 -3.82 -0.92
C SER A 41 -4.58 -3.21 -2.03
N GLU A 42 -4.26 -3.47 -3.29
CA GLU A 42 -5.06 -3.00 -4.43
C GLU A 42 -6.50 -3.57 -4.41
N ARG A 43 -6.69 -4.83 -4.01
CA ARG A 43 -8.03 -5.44 -3.91
C ARG A 43 -8.85 -4.90 -2.75
N VAL A 44 -8.23 -4.67 -1.59
CA VAL A 44 -8.91 -4.14 -0.40
C VAL A 44 -9.32 -2.68 -0.60
N THR A 45 -8.51 -1.89 -1.31
CA THR A 45 -8.72 -0.44 -1.45
C THR A 45 -9.63 -0.04 -2.61
N ARG A 46 -9.85 -0.93 -3.58
CA ARG A 46 -10.66 -0.67 -4.77
C ARG A 46 -12.07 -1.23 -4.62
N GLU A 47 -13.06 -0.37 -4.78
CA GLU A 47 -14.48 -0.75 -4.66
C GLU A 47 -14.96 -1.67 -5.79
N ASP A 48 -14.26 -1.71 -6.92
CA ASP A 48 -14.56 -2.56 -8.08
C ASP A 48 -13.85 -3.91 -8.05
N ARG A 49 -13.17 -4.26 -6.94
CA ARG A 49 -12.40 -5.50 -6.84
C ARG A 49 -12.69 -6.21 -5.53
N GLU A 50 -12.72 -7.54 -5.62
CA GLU A 50 -12.86 -8.41 -4.46
C GLU A 50 -11.54 -9.10 -4.11
N VAL A 51 -11.38 -9.41 -2.83
CA VAL A 51 -10.32 -10.29 -2.35
C VAL A 51 -10.75 -11.73 -2.65
N SER A 52 -10.21 -12.29 -3.73
CA SER A 52 -10.48 -13.68 -4.11
C SER A 52 -9.67 -14.68 -3.29
N ASP A 53 -10.13 -15.93 -3.24
CA ASP A 53 -9.40 -17.04 -2.60
C ASP A 53 -7.98 -17.21 -3.17
N LEU A 54 -7.82 -16.99 -4.47
CA LEU A 54 -6.50 -17.02 -5.11
C LEU A 54 -5.58 -15.92 -4.58
N CYS A 55 -6.12 -14.73 -4.27
CA CYS A 55 -5.35 -13.65 -3.66
C CYS A 55 -4.90 -14.04 -2.24
N LEU A 56 -5.80 -14.61 -1.44
CA LEU A 56 -5.48 -15.09 -0.09
C LEU A 56 -4.48 -16.25 -0.11
N ALA A 57 -4.61 -17.19 -1.04
CA ALA A 57 -3.66 -18.27 -1.22
C ALA A 57 -2.25 -17.76 -1.54
N ARG A 58 -2.13 -16.73 -2.39
CA ARG A 58 -0.86 -16.06 -2.68
C ARG A 58 -0.26 -15.35 -1.47
N LEU A 59 -1.10 -14.74 -0.62
CA LEU A 59 -0.61 -14.17 0.65
C LEU A 59 -0.09 -15.26 1.57
N ARG A 60 -0.85 -16.34 1.75
CA ARG A 60 -0.49 -17.46 2.64
C ARG A 60 0.80 -18.17 2.22
N ALA A 61 1.17 -18.11 0.94
CA ALA A 61 2.45 -18.63 0.47
C ALA A 61 3.66 -17.84 1.00
N HIS A 62 3.45 -16.60 1.48
CA HIS A 62 4.52 -15.71 1.90
C HIS A 62 4.37 -15.17 3.31
N PHE A 63 3.17 -15.12 3.87
CA PHE A 63 2.84 -14.54 5.17
C PHE A 63 2.09 -15.54 6.04
N SER A 64 2.35 -15.51 7.34
CA SER A 64 1.54 -16.18 8.36
C SER A 64 0.17 -15.52 8.51
N GLU A 65 -0.81 -16.24 9.07
CA GLU A 65 -2.15 -15.67 9.31
C GLU A 65 -2.11 -14.40 10.18
N ALA A 66 -1.21 -14.34 11.17
CA ALA A 66 -1.02 -13.14 12.00
C ALA A 66 -0.53 -11.94 11.16
N GLU A 67 0.49 -12.14 10.32
CA GLU A 67 0.99 -11.09 9.42
C GLU A 67 -0.08 -10.64 8.41
N ILE A 68 -0.94 -11.55 7.94
CA ILE A 68 -2.05 -11.23 7.03
C ILE A 68 -3.07 -10.32 7.72
N VAL A 69 -3.42 -10.62 8.98
CA VAL A 69 -4.33 -9.80 9.78
C VAL A 69 -3.74 -8.40 10.01
N GLU A 70 -2.46 -8.32 10.38
CA GLU A 70 -1.77 -7.04 10.56
C GLU A 70 -1.73 -6.23 9.25
N LEU A 71 -1.41 -6.89 8.13
CA LEU A 71 -1.40 -6.26 6.82
C LEU A 71 -2.79 -5.69 6.45
N ALA A 72 -3.85 -6.47 6.65
CA ALA A 72 -5.22 -6.03 6.40
C ALA A 72 -5.60 -4.84 7.28
N PHE A 73 -5.21 -4.84 8.56
CA PHE A 73 -5.45 -3.74 9.47
C PHE A 73 -4.79 -2.43 8.99
N VAL A 74 -3.51 -2.49 8.63
CA VAL A 74 -2.76 -1.31 8.13
C VAL A 74 -3.40 -0.75 6.85
N ILE A 75 -3.77 -1.62 5.90
CA ILE A 75 -4.43 -1.21 4.65
C ILE A 75 -5.79 -0.56 4.94
N GLY A 76 -6.58 -1.18 5.81
CA GLY A 76 -7.90 -0.67 6.20
C GLY A 76 -7.82 0.69 6.89
N TYR A 77 -6.92 0.82 7.87
CA TYR A 77 -6.67 2.09 8.55
C TYR A 77 -6.26 3.20 7.58
N GLN A 78 -5.35 2.90 6.64
CA GLN A 78 -4.89 3.88 5.67
C GLN A 78 -6.01 4.32 4.69
N THR A 79 -6.87 3.37 4.31
CA THR A 79 -8.05 3.66 3.48
C THR A 79 -9.03 4.55 4.21
N PHE A 80 -9.33 4.22 5.47
CA PHE A 80 -10.14 5.06 6.36
C PHE A 80 -9.56 6.47 6.48
N ALA A 81 -8.28 6.60 6.85
CA ALA A 81 -7.63 7.90 7.03
C ALA A 81 -7.67 8.75 5.76
N SER A 82 -7.50 8.13 4.59
CA SER A 82 -7.56 8.81 3.29
C SER A 82 -8.99 9.28 2.97
N LYS A 83 -10.01 8.46 3.22
CA LYS A 83 -11.43 8.82 3.03
C LYS A 83 -11.86 9.90 4.02
N PHE A 84 -11.45 9.80 5.27
CA PHE A 84 -11.69 10.81 6.32
C PHE A 84 -11.11 12.17 5.91
N ALA A 85 -9.82 12.22 5.56
CA ALA A 85 -9.18 13.47 5.14
C ALA A 85 -9.87 14.10 3.93
N LYS A 86 -10.30 13.27 2.96
CA LYS A 86 -11.06 13.72 1.78
C LYS A 86 -12.43 14.30 2.16
N ALA A 87 -13.18 13.63 3.04
CA ALA A 87 -14.51 14.07 3.47
C ALA A 87 -14.47 15.45 4.14
N PHE A 88 -13.44 15.70 4.96
CA PHE A 88 -13.25 16.97 5.65
C PHE A 88 -12.41 18.00 4.87
N ARG A 89 -12.02 17.68 3.63
CA ARG A 89 -11.18 18.54 2.76
C ARG A 89 -9.91 19.02 3.47
N LEU A 90 -9.28 18.15 4.24
CA LEU A 90 -8.06 18.50 4.96
C LEU A 90 -6.97 18.86 3.95
N PRO A 91 -6.25 19.99 4.13
CA PRO A 91 -5.17 20.37 3.24
C PRO A 91 -4.04 19.34 3.32
N ALA A 92 -3.32 19.15 2.21
CA ALA A 92 -2.07 18.42 2.23
C ALA A 92 -1.11 19.10 3.21
N GLN A 93 -0.45 18.32 4.04
CA GLN A 93 0.35 18.85 5.16
C GLN A 93 1.79 19.22 4.72
N GLY A 94 2.10 19.06 3.43
CA GLY A 94 3.37 19.50 2.84
C GLY A 94 4.50 18.49 3.03
N PHE A 95 4.22 17.28 3.54
CA PHE A 95 5.26 16.30 3.87
C PHE A 95 5.95 15.68 2.65
N SER A 96 5.33 15.74 1.47
CA SER A 96 5.95 15.31 0.22
C SER A 96 6.64 16.43 -0.56
N ALA A 97 6.64 17.68 -0.06
CA ALA A 97 7.37 18.76 -0.71
C ALA A 97 8.88 18.55 -0.53
N ARG A 98 9.63 18.57 -1.63
CA ARG A 98 11.10 18.46 -1.62
C ARG A 98 11.68 19.69 -0.90
N PRO A 99 12.67 19.56 -0.01
CA PRO A 99 13.45 20.72 0.40
C PRO A 99 14.06 21.34 -0.87
N VAL A 100 13.93 22.65 -1.01
CA VAL A 100 14.63 23.44 -2.04
C VAL A 100 16.13 23.38 -1.84
#